data_AF-A0A6S6ZC63-F1
#
_entry.id   AF-A0A6S6ZC63-F1
#
_cell.length_a   1.000
_cell.length_b   1.000
_cell.length_c   1.000
_cell.angle_alpha   90.00
_cell.angle_beta   90.00
_cell.angle_gamma   90.00
#
_symmetry.space_group_name_H-M   'P 1'
#
loop_
_entity.id
_entity.type
_entity.pdbx_description
1 polymer ?
#
loop_
_entity_poly.entity_id
_entity_poly.type
_entity_poly.pdbx_seq_one_letter_code
_entity_poly.pdbx_strand_id
1 'polypeptide(L)'
;MKTQILRHRRALWPLALLTAMALHSSGRAEAPAGLSAYATPVQKYALALEAQTQGDYPAMLTWLRAAARDGHAPAQRMLGIALLGGPALYGGAQPTDLCEGRQWLLRAARQGQDNADDVAYALFGRPRDALTAHCEAA
;
A
#
# COMPACT_ATOMS: atom_id res chain seq x y z
N MET A 1 70.97 -13.35 30.02
CA MET A 1 69.89 -13.99 29.21
C MET A 1 68.54 -13.45 29.66
N LYS A 2 67.85 -12.66 28.83
CA LYS A 2 66.50 -12.13 29.11
C LYS A 2 65.50 -12.87 28.20
N THR A 3 64.65 -13.70 28.77
CA THR A 3 63.54 -14.35 28.06
C THR A 3 62.30 -13.46 28.19
N GLN A 4 61.90 -12.83 27.08
CA GLN A 4 60.63 -12.12 26.99
C GLN A 4 59.51 -13.12 26.68
N ILE A 5 58.54 -13.20 27.58
CA ILE A 5 57.30 -13.97 27.39
C ILE A 5 56.28 -13.03 26.76
N LEU A 6 56.04 -13.20 25.45
CA LEU A 6 55.01 -12.49 24.71
C LEU A 6 53.62 -13.01 25.11
N ARG A 7 52.89 -12.22 25.92
CA ARG A 7 51.46 -12.43 26.19
C ARG A 7 50.65 -11.99 24.97
N HIS A 8 50.27 -12.94 24.12
CA HIS A 8 49.26 -12.68 23.08
C HIS A 8 47.89 -12.48 23.72
N ARG A 9 47.45 -11.22 23.82
CA ARG A 9 46.04 -10.87 24.06
C ARG A 9 45.22 -11.35 22.87
N ARG A 10 44.43 -12.42 23.04
CA ARG A 10 43.44 -12.86 22.05
C ARG A 10 42.37 -11.77 21.96
N ALA A 11 42.51 -10.90 20.96
CA ALA A 11 41.49 -9.91 20.63
C ALA A 11 40.24 -10.65 20.14
N LEU A 12 39.16 -10.58 20.90
CA LEU A 12 37.81 -11.06 20.56
C LEU A 12 37.15 -10.19 19.46
N TRP A 13 37.95 -9.64 18.54
CA TRP A 13 37.49 -8.80 17.45
C TRP A 13 36.73 -9.51 16.32
N PRO A 14 36.96 -10.80 15.97
CA PRO A 14 36.22 -11.38 14.85
C PRO A 14 34.76 -11.69 15.20
N LEU A 15 34.42 -11.83 16.49
CA LEU A 15 33.07 -12.17 16.94
C LEU A 15 32.14 -10.94 17.02
N ALA A 16 32.69 -9.76 17.34
CA ALA A 16 31.94 -8.50 17.37
C ALA A 16 31.60 -7.97 15.97
N LEU A 17 32.39 -8.32 14.95
CA LEU A 17 32.12 -7.97 13.55
C LEU A 17 30.97 -8.80 12.95
N LEU A 18 30.84 -10.07 13.36
CA LEU A 18 29.79 -10.97 12.87
C LEU A 18 28.40 -10.61 13.42
N THR A 19 28.30 -10.10 14.65
CA THR A 19 27.03 -9.63 15.21
C THR A 19 26.57 -8.30 14.59
N ALA A 20 27.48 -7.44 14.12
CA ALA A 20 27.14 -6.18 13.46
C ALA A 20 26.58 -6.36 12.03
N MET A 21 26.99 -7.41 11.30
CA MET A 21 26.44 -7.69 9.96
C MET A 21 25.03 -8.31 9.99
N ALA A 22 24.64 -8.97 11.08
CA ALA A 22 23.33 -9.63 11.17
C ALA A 22 22.16 -8.66 11.40
N LEU A 23 22.43 -7.41 11.81
CA LEU A 23 21.38 -6.45 12.21
C LEU A 23 20.91 -5.51 11.08
N HIS A 24 21.42 -5.66 9.85
CA HIS A 24 21.14 -4.73 8.76
C HIS A 24 20.21 -5.25 7.65
N SER A 25 19.67 -6.48 7.74
CA SER A 25 18.83 -7.03 6.66
C SER A 25 17.31 -6.86 6.85
N SER A 26 16.86 -6.34 7.98
CA SER A 26 15.43 -6.02 8.19
C SER A 26 15.16 -4.55 7.82
N GLY A 27 15.35 -4.21 6.56
CA GLY A 27 15.14 -2.85 6.06
C GLY A 27 14.40 -2.89 4.73
N ARG A 28 13.08 -2.69 4.80
CA ARG A 28 12.17 -2.26 3.74
C ARG A 28 12.44 -2.87 2.35
N ALA A 29 11.67 -3.89 1.99
CA ALA A 29 11.51 -4.23 0.58
C ALA A 29 10.72 -3.10 -0.11
N GLU A 30 11.40 -2.00 -0.45
CA GLU A 30 10.91 -1.08 -1.48
C GLU A 30 10.85 -1.92 -2.76
N ALA A 31 9.66 -2.40 -3.11
CA ALA A 31 9.44 -3.05 -4.39
C ALA A 31 9.90 -2.06 -5.49
N PRO A 32 10.90 -2.40 -6.32
CA PRO A 32 11.41 -1.48 -7.32
C PRO A 32 10.28 -1.04 -8.23
N ALA A 33 10.21 0.26 -8.52
CA ALA A 33 9.16 0.89 -9.32
C ALA A 33 8.90 0.19 -10.68
N GLY A 34 9.86 -0.60 -11.17
CA GLY A 34 9.72 -1.43 -12.37
C GLY A 34 8.73 -2.60 -12.25
N LEU A 35 8.49 -3.17 -11.07
CA LEU A 35 7.57 -4.32 -10.93
C LEU A 35 6.12 -3.96 -11.26
N SER A 36 5.72 -2.71 -10.99
CA SER A 36 4.38 -2.22 -11.32
C SER A 36 4.07 -2.31 -12.81
N ALA A 37 5.07 -2.15 -13.68
CA ALA A 37 4.87 -2.22 -15.13
C ALA A 37 4.54 -3.64 -15.62
N TYR A 38 5.00 -4.67 -14.91
CA TYR A 38 4.85 -6.08 -15.32
C TYR A 38 3.82 -6.85 -14.50
N ALA A 39 3.36 -6.30 -13.37
CA ALA A 39 2.39 -6.94 -12.50
C ALA A 39 0.98 -6.87 -13.09
N THR A 40 0.24 -7.98 -13.01
CA THR A 40 -1.19 -8.00 -13.32
C THR A 40 -1.97 -7.17 -12.30
N PRO A 41 -3.21 -6.74 -12.61
CA PRO A 41 -4.00 -5.96 -11.65
C PRO A 41 -4.26 -6.69 -10.33
N VAL A 42 -4.38 -8.03 -10.38
CA VAL A 42 -4.52 -8.89 -9.20
C VAL A 42 -3.22 -8.91 -8.38
N GLN A 43 -2.06 -8.98 -9.03
CA GLN A 43 -0.77 -8.94 -8.33
C GLN A 43 -0.53 -7.58 -7.68
N LYS A 44 -0.86 -6.48 -8.37
CA LYS A 44 -0.82 -5.12 -7.78
C LYS A 44 -1.71 -5.01 -6.55
N TYR A 45 -2.89 -5.61 -6.58
CA TYR A 45 -3.79 -5.65 -5.42
C TYR A 45 -3.23 -6.50 -4.27
N ALA A 46 -2.58 -7.62 -4.57
CA ALA A 46 -1.91 -8.42 -3.55
C ALA A 46 -0.79 -7.63 -2.84
N LEU A 47 0.01 -6.86 -3.57
CA LEU A 47 1.01 -5.96 -3.00
C LEU A 47 0.39 -4.87 -2.12
N ALA A 48 -0.80 -4.36 -2.50
CA ALA A 48 -1.53 -3.41 -1.66
C ALA A 48 -1.96 -4.03 -0.32
N LEU A 49 -2.43 -5.28 -0.34
CA LEU A 49 -2.82 -6.01 0.88
C LEU A 49 -1.60 -6.30 1.77
N GLU A 50 -0.46 -6.63 1.18
CA GLU A 50 0.79 -6.78 1.92
C GLU A 50 1.23 -5.47 2.59
N ALA A 51 1.17 -4.35 1.86
CA ALA A 51 1.48 -3.05 2.43
C ALA A 51 0.51 -2.69 3.59
N GLN A 52 -0.78 -3.05 3.45
CA GLN A 52 -1.77 -2.87 4.51
C GLN A 52 -1.41 -3.67 5.77
N THR A 53 -1.02 -4.94 5.65
CA THR A 53 -0.67 -5.78 6.81
C THR A 53 0.59 -5.30 7.51
N GLN A 54 1.49 -4.63 6.78
CA GLN A 54 2.69 -3.98 7.32
C GLN A 54 2.41 -2.59 7.92
N GLY A 55 1.20 -2.05 7.77
CA GLY A 55 0.87 -0.68 8.19
C GLY A 55 1.43 0.42 7.28
N ASP A 56 1.96 0.08 6.10
CA ASP A 56 2.42 1.05 5.11
C ASP A 56 1.25 1.50 4.22
N TYR A 57 0.39 2.34 4.78
CA TYR A 57 -0.78 2.88 4.08
C TYR A 57 -0.45 3.73 2.84
N PRO A 58 0.64 4.54 2.81
CA PRO A 58 1.09 5.18 1.58
C PRO A 58 1.37 4.19 0.44
N ALA A 59 2.09 3.10 0.72
CA ALA A 59 2.35 2.06 -0.27
C ALA A 59 1.05 1.33 -0.68
N MET A 60 0.18 1.01 0.28
CA MET A 60 -1.14 0.42 0.01
C MET A 60 -1.93 1.29 -0.99
N LEU A 61 -2.05 2.60 -0.75
CA LEU A 61 -2.79 3.52 -1.63
C LEU A 61 -2.15 3.62 -3.03
N THR A 62 -0.83 3.51 -3.12
CA THR A 62 -0.10 3.53 -4.40
C THR A 62 -0.44 2.29 -5.23
N TRP A 63 -0.35 1.11 -4.63
CA TRP A 63 -0.68 -0.15 -5.28
C TRP A 63 -2.15 -0.28 -5.64
N LEU A 64 -3.03 0.19 -4.74
CA LEU A 64 -4.46 0.30 -5.00
C LEU A 64 -4.76 1.16 -6.22
N ARG A 65 -4.17 2.35 -6.33
CA ARG A 65 -4.35 3.22 -7.51
C ARG A 65 -3.87 2.55 -8.78
N ALA A 66 -2.74 1.86 -8.74
CA ALA A 66 -2.22 1.12 -9.90
C ALA A 66 -3.20 0.03 -10.36
N ALA A 67 -3.65 -0.85 -9.45
CA ALA A 67 -4.62 -1.91 -9.77
C ALA A 67 -5.99 -1.37 -10.20
N ALA A 68 -6.45 -0.28 -9.56
CA ALA A 68 -7.74 0.36 -9.85
C ALA A 68 -7.77 1.00 -11.24
N ARG A 69 -6.65 1.64 -11.67
CA ARG A 69 -6.48 2.19 -13.02
C ARG A 69 -6.53 1.11 -14.10
N ASP A 70 -6.03 -0.08 -13.80
CA ASP A 70 -6.12 -1.24 -14.70
C ASP A 70 -7.49 -1.93 -14.66
N GLY A 71 -8.48 -1.36 -13.98
CA GLY A 71 -9.87 -1.83 -13.98
C GLY A 71 -10.22 -2.84 -12.89
N HIS A 72 -9.31 -3.20 -11.98
CA HIS A 72 -9.59 -4.24 -10.99
C HIS A 72 -10.63 -3.79 -9.94
N ALA A 73 -11.87 -4.32 -10.03
CA ALA A 73 -13.00 -3.89 -9.19
C ALA A 73 -12.75 -3.99 -7.67
N PRO A 74 -12.15 -5.06 -7.10
CA PRO A 74 -11.77 -5.10 -5.69
C PRO A 74 -10.84 -3.96 -5.28
N ALA A 75 -9.83 -3.63 -6.11
CA ALA A 75 -8.93 -2.53 -5.84
C ALA A 75 -9.64 -1.17 -5.89
N GLN A 76 -10.53 -0.96 -6.86
CA GLN A 76 -11.36 0.25 -6.94
C GLN A 76 -12.23 0.41 -5.69
N ARG A 77 -12.87 -0.67 -5.23
CA ARG A 77 -13.69 -0.63 -4.02
C ARG A 77 -12.85 -0.31 -2.77
N MET A 78 -11.72 -1.00 -2.59
CA MET A 78 -10.85 -0.79 -1.44
C MET A 78 -10.22 0.62 -1.45
N LEU A 79 -9.81 1.12 -2.61
CA LEU A 79 -9.33 2.49 -2.76
C LEU A 79 -10.41 3.51 -2.40
N GLY A 80 -11.63 3.29 -2.88
CA GLY A 80 -12.73 4.19 -2.60
C GLY A 80 -13.07 4.27 -1.11
N ILE A 81 -13.14 3.14 -0.42
CA ILE A 81 -13.30 3.09 1.04
C ILE A 81 -12.14 3.80 1.72
N ALA A 82 -10.90 3.56 1.25
CA ALA A 82 -9.74 4.11 1.91
C ALA A 82 -9.68 5.64 1.84
N LEU A 83 -10.09 6.21 0.70
CA LEU A 83 -10.15 7.66 0.50
C LEU A 83 -11.33 8.32 1.21
N LEU A 84 -12.44 7.60 1.42
CA LEU A 84 -13.56 8.08 2.23
C LEU A 84 -13.26 8.04 3.73
N GLY A 85 -12.59 6.98 4.20
CA GLY A 85 -12.25 6.82 5.61
C GLY A 85 -11.04 7.63 6.05
N GLY A 86 -10.06 7.83 5.16
CA GLY A 86 -8.88 8.67 5.34
C GLY A 86 -8.29 8.59 6.75
N PRO A 87 -8.23 9.70 7.52
CA PRO A 87 -7.61 9.72 8.83
C PRO A 87 -8.27 8.81 9.88
N ALA A 88 -9.57 8.54 9.76
CA ALA A 88 -10.29 7.71 10.72
C ALA A 88 -9.89 6.24 10.65
N LEU A 89 -9.44 5.76 9.48
CA LEU A 89 -9.02 4.37 9.27
C LEU A 89 -7.50 4.20 9.32
N TYR A 90 -6.73 5.20 8.88
CA TYR A 90 -5.29 5.06 8.64
C TYR A 90 -4.42 6.10 9.34
N GLY A 91 -5.03 7.02 10.10
CA GLY A 91 -4.33 8.09 10.83
C GLY A 91 -4.12 9.36 10.01
N GLY A 92 -3.75 10.45 10.69
CA GLY A 92 -3.70 11.81 10.13
C GLY A 92 -2.76 12.02 8.94
N ALA A 93 -1.89 11.05 8.62
CA ALA A 93 -1.02 11.10 7.45
C ALA A 93 -1.73 10.76 6.13
N GLN A 94 -2.96 10.21 6.19
CA GLN A 94 -3.75 9.83 5.02
C GLN A 94 -5.00 10.72 4.94
N PRO A 95 -4.96 11.84 4.21
CA PRO A 95 -6.12 12.72 4.08
C PRO A 95 -7.27 12.03 3.35
N THR A 96 -8.49 12.43 3.66
CA THR A 96 -9.67 12.01 2.88
C THR A 96 -9.66 12.67 1.51
N ASP A 97 -10.10 11.92 0.50
CA ASP A 97 -10.49 12.46 -0.79
C ASP A 97 -11.87 11.88 -1.15
N LEU A 98 -12.92 12.60 -0.74
CA LEU A 98 -14.29 12.13 -0.91
C LEU A 98 -14.67 12.01 -2.39
N CYS A 99 -14.09 12.87 -3.22
CA CYS A 99 -14.37 12.96 -4.63
C CYS A 99 -13.76 11.78 -5.39
N GLU A 100 -12.46 11.55 -5.22
CA GLU A 100 -11.78 10.39 -5.77
C GLU A 100 -12.40 9.09 -5.20
N GLY A 101 -12.69 9.06 -3.90
CA GLY A 101 -13.27 7.91 -3.21
C GLY A 101 -14.63 7.47 -3.78
N ARG A 102 -15.54 8.44 -3.97
CA ARG A 102 -16.84 8.22 -4.61
C ARG A 102 -16.68 7.68 -6.04
N GLN A 103 -15.78 8.26 -6.83
CA GLN A 103 -15.60 7.84 -8.22
C GLN A 103 -15.14 6.39 -8.31
N TRP A 104 -14.21 5.96 -7.47
CA TRP A 104 -13.73 4.58 -7.48
C TRP A 104 -14.80 3.59 -7.02
N LEU A 105 -15.58 3.90 -5.99
CA LEU A 105 -16.68 3.06 -5.56
C LEU A 105 -17.74 2.88 -6.65
N LEU A 106 -18.12 3.97 -7.33
CA LEU A 106 -19.06 3.89 -8.44
C LEU A 106 -18.51 3.12 -9.65
N ARG A 107 -17.20 3.19 -9.92
CA ARG A 107 -16.58 2.33 -10.95
C ARG A 107 -16.63 0.87 -10.56
N ALA A 108 -16.33 0.53 -9.31
CA ALA A 108 -16.38 -0.85 -8.83
C ALA A 108 -17.81 -1.42 -8.92
N ALA A 109 -18.80 -0.66 -8.48
CA ALA A 109 -20.22 -1.05 -8.49
C ALA A 109 -20.79 -1.27 -9.89
N ARG A 110 -20.24 -0.62 -10.92
CA ARG A 110 -20.64 -0.84 -12.33
C ARG A 110 -20.14 -2.17 -12.91
N GLN A 111 -19.08 -2.72 -12.33
CA GLN A 111 -18.50 -3.98 -12.78
C GLN A 111 -19.13 -5.21 -12.12
N GLY A 112 -19.95 -5.01 -11.08
CA GLY A 112 -20.66 -6.09 -10.41
C GLY A 112 -21.69 -6.76 -11.32
N GLN A 113 -22.06 -8.00 -11.00
CA GLN A 113 -23.20 -8.68 -11.64
C GLN A 113 -24.52 -8.24 -10.95
N ASP A 114 -24.48 -7.95 -9.65
CA ASP A 114 -25.63 -7.61 -8.80
C ASP A 114 -25.78 -6.09 -8.61
N ASN A 115 -25.90 -5.39 -9.73
CA ASN A 115 -25.83 -3.92 -9.78
C ASN A 115 -26.92 -3.19 -8.97
N ALA A 116 -27.97 -3.88 -8.51
CA ALA A 116 -29.07 -3.28 -7.75
C ALA A 116 -28.67 -2.88 -6.34
N ASP A 117 -27.90 -3.72 -5.64
CA ASP A 117 -27.75 -3.64 -4.19
C ASP A 117 -26.33 -3.23 -3.75
N ASP A 118 -25.46 -2.81 -4.69
CA ASP A 118 -24.13 -2.32 -4.31
C ASP A 118 -24.24 -1.05 -3.46
N VAL A 119 -23.58 -1.07 -2.30
CA VAL A 119 -23.56 0.01 -1.31
C VAL A 119 -23.18 1.36 -1.90
N ALA A 120 -22.34 1.39 -2.95
CA ALA A 120 -21.98 2.63 -3.62
C ALA A 120 -23.19 3.33 -4.25
N TYR A 121 -24.14 2.57 -4.81
CA TYR A 121 -25.36 3.14 -5.38
C TYR A 121 -26.35 3.56 -4.31
N ALA A 122 -26.40 2.87 -3.18
CA ALA A 122 -27.19 3.31 -2.02
C ALA A 122 -26.66 4.63 -1.45
N LEU A 123 -25.34 4.81 -1.38
CA LEU A 123 -24.70 6.00 -0.84
C LEU A 123 -24.75 7.21 -1.78
N PHE A 124 -24.54 6.99 -3.08
CA PHE A 124 -24.27 8.09 -4.03
C PHE A 124 -25.27 8.18 -5.18
N GLY A 125 -26.24 7.27 -5.22
CA GLY A 125 -27.12 7.08 -6.36
C GLY A 125 -26.42 6.47 -7.57
N ARG A 126 -27.21 5.91 -8.49
CA ARG A 126 -26.68 5.48 -9.78
C ARG A 126 -26.40 6.70 -10.67
N PRO A 127 -25.14 6.91 -11.11
CA PRO A 127 -24.80 7.99 -12.02
C PRO A 127 -25.52 7.79 -13.36
N ARG A 128 -26.27 8.80 -13.80
CA ARG A 128 -26.99 8.82 -15.10
C ARG A 128 -26.04 9.12 -16.26
N ASP A 129 -25.00 9.91 -16.00
CA ASP A 129 -24.00 10.35 -16.98
C ASP A 129 -22.57 9.90 -16.62
N ALA A 130 -21.56 10.46 -17.28
CA ALA A 130 -20.16 10.23 -16.95
C ALA A 130 -19.89 10.48 -15.46
N LEU A 131 -18.96 9.73 -14.86
CA LEU A 131 -18.56 9.85 -13.43
C LEU A 131 -17.86 11.17 -13.09
N THR A 132 -17.94 12.15 -13.99
CA THR A 132 -17.28 13.46 -13.98
C THR A 132 -18.16 14.56 -13.39
N ALA A 133 -19.33 14.24 -12.84
CA ALA A 133 -20.15 15.23 -12.13
C ALA A 133 -19.31 15.94 -11.07
N HIS A 134 -19.29 17.27 -11.14
CA HIS A 134 -18.34 18.14 -10.45
C HIS A 134 -18.38 17.86 -8.95
N CYS A 135 -17.22 17.49 -8.44
CA CYS A 135 -17.00 17.28 -7.03
C CYS A 135 -16.01 18.37 -6.64
N GLU A 136 -16.51 19.40 -5.97
CA GLU A 136 -15.65 20.43 -5.41
C GLU A 136 -14.90 19.81 -4.23
N ALA A 137 -13.56 19.82 -4.32
CA ALA A 137 -12.74 19.49 -3.17
C ALA A 137 -13.01 20.56 -2.09
N ALA A 138 -13.49 20.12 -0.93
CA ALA A 138 -13.73 20.99 0.23
C ALA A 138 -12.42 21.54 0.80
#